data_AF-A0AAV9WN71-F1
#
_entry.id   AF-A0AAV9WN71-F1
#
_cell.length_a   1.000
_cell.length_b   1.000
_cell.length_c   1.000
_cell.angle_alpha   90.00
_cell.angle_beta   90.00
_cell.angle_gamma   90.00
#
_symmetry.space_group_name_H-M   'P 1'
#
loop_
_entity.id
_entity.type
_entity.pdbx_description
1 polymer ?
#
loop_
_entity_poly.entity_id
_entity_poly.type
_entity_poly.pdbx_seq_one_letter_code
_entity_poly.pdbx_strand_id
1 'polypeptide(L)'
;MDDPARKVNPWSSKRGRNKMSAGDEEETDGASSRAERSLRDPPPPLGEASSSRTPKSKAVAAEGKKNAFTELMAKKPKPNPPAPAKAQRSSPNSYFLGSDFRSALAVYLSDPASVPSKSMLFYNDDFVVVPDAFPKSIVHALILPRDISITHLHPFEALNSNPELLESIRKISLQIRDLLARELRRIYLKTSALERARQKAFEELEERAISEPGFDPDSEESQALLPPGRDWASCIRIGVHARPSMSNLHIHVISQDMHSERMKHKKHYNSFNSGFFVDLDEFPLDGDDQRIPGVGHVTNGMLKGDMTCWKCGRNFGNRFQLLKEHLEVEYEAWKRI
;
A
#
# COMPACT_ATOMS: atom_id res chain seq x y z
N MET A 1 -39.47 -29.73 7.86
CA MET A 1 -40.81 -29.11 7.77
C MET A 1 -41.25 -28.59 9.14
N ASP A 2 -41.21 -27.29 9.47
CA ASP A 2 -40.18 -26.19 9.41
C ASP A 2 -40.82 -24.95 10.11
N ASP A 3 -40.16 -23.91 10.63
CA ASP A 3 -38.74 -23.46 10.69
C ASP A 3 -38.49 -22.80 12.09
N PRO A 4 -37.27 -22.75 12.67
CA PRO A 4 -37.11 -22.41 14.09
C PRO A 4 -36.92 -20.92 14.44
N ALA A 5 -36.95 -20.63 15.75
CA ALA A 5 -37.04 -19.29 16.31
C ALA A 5 -35.86 -18.34 16.00
N ARG A 6 -36.23 -17.12 15.60
CA ARG A 6 -35.38 -15.94 15.40
C ARG A 6 -34.70 -15.50 16.71
N LYS A 7 -33.37 -15.70 16.85
CA LYS A 7 -32.58 -15.18 17.98
C LYS A 7 -32.27 -13.69 17.83
N VAL A 8 -32.03 -13.01 18.96
CA VAL A 8 -31.90 -11.54 19.05
C VAL A 8 -30.49 -11.15 19.49
N ASN A 9 -29.84 -10.23 18.78
CA ASN A 9 -28.53 -9.69 19.14
C ASN A 9 -28.64 -8.59 20.21
N PRO A 10 -27.93 -8.68 21.36
CA PRO A 10 -28.04 -7.71 22.43
C PRO A 10 -26.82 -6.76 22.53
N TRP A 11 -26.78 -5.69 21.72
CA TRP A 11 -25.95 -4.52 22.08
C TRP A 11 -26.60 -3.19 21.69
N SER A 12 -27.26 -2.55 22.66
CA SER A 12 -27.69 -1.16 22.54
C SER A 12 -27.60 -0.46 23.91
N SER A 13 -26.81 0.61 23.99
CA SER A 13 -26.48 1.29 25.24
C SER A 13 -26.60 2.81 25.09
N LYS A 14 -27.84 3.31 25.16
CA LYS A 14 -28.13 4.75 25.19
C LYS A 14 -27.61 5.39 26.50
N ARG A 15 -26.67 6.33 26.39
CA ARG A 15 -26.44 7.45 27.32
C ARG A 15 -25.96 8.65 26.49
N GLY A 16 -26.35 9.89 26.76
CA GLY A 16 -27.39 10.39 27.66
C GLY A 16 -27.46 11.92 27.52
N ARG A 17 -28.65 12.51 27.36
CA ARG A 17 -28.81 13.98 27.35
C ARG A 17 -28.51 14.54 28.75
N ASN A 18 -27.77 15.64 28.81
CA ASN A 18 -27.82 16.56 29.95
C ASN A 18 -27.96 18.00 29.44
N LYS A 19 -28.70 18.86 30.16
CA LYS A 19 -29.10 20.19 29.67
C LYS A 19 -29.39 21.15 30.84
N MET A 20 -28.46 22.05 31.13
CA MET A 20 -28.49 23.20 32.07
C MET A 20 -27.15 23.94 31.90
N SER A 21 -26.98 25.25 32.08
CA SER A 21 -27.92 26.39 32.27
C SER A 21 -27.18 27.70 31.90
N ALA A 22 -27.86 28.85 31.91
CA ALA A 22 -27.30 30.17 31.55
C ALA A 22 -26.87 31.03 32.77
N GLY A 23 -26.37 32.25 32.51
CA GLY A 23 -25.68 33.15 33.44
C GLY A 23 -24.23 33.38 32.96
N ASP A 24 -23.81 34.44 32.25
CA ASP A 24 -24.06 35.91 32.27
C ASP A 24 -22.99 36.68 33.10
N GLU A 25 -22.55 37.82 32.53
CA GLU A 25 -21.64 38.86 33.09
C GLU A 25 -20.16 38.41 33.37
N GLU A 26 -19.12 39.26 33.31
CA GLU A 26 -19.03 40.72 33.07
C GLU A 26 -17.78 41.10 32.22
N GLU A 27 -17.62 42.40 31.95
CA GLU A 27 -16.64 43.07 31.08
C GLU A 27 -15.46 43.68 31.87
N THR A 28 -14.24 43.71 31.30
CA THR A 28 -13.24 44.77 31.59
C THR A 28 -12.22 44.95 30.45
N ASP A 29 -11.89 46.21 30.16
CA ASP A 29 -10.90 46.65 29.17
C ASP A 29 -9.44 46.52 29.64
N GLY A 30 -8.46 46.62 28.72
CA GLY A 30 -7.05 46.42 29.05
C GLY A 30 -6.00 46.86 28.01
N ALA A 31 -6.22 47.96 27.28
CA ALA A 31 -5.28 48.46 26.26
C ALA A 31 -4.15 49.36 26.84
N SER A 32 -2.91 49.28 26.32
CA SER A 32 -2.05 50.46 26.04
C SER A 32 -0.65 50.14 25.44
N SER A 33 -0.45 50.49 24.16
CA SER A 33 0.83 50.99 23.58
C SER A 33 2.09 50.06 23.60
N ARG A 34 3.23 50.39 22.96
CA ARG A 34 3.59 51.49 22.05
C ARG A 34 4.54 50.99 20.94
N ALA A 35 4.49 51.64 19.77
CA ALA A 35 5.31 51.34 18.60
C ALA A 35 6.71 51.99 18.63
N GLU A 36 7.67 51.47 17.85
CA GLU A 36 8.51 52.34 17.02
C GLU A 36 9.01 51.66 15.72
N ARG A 37 9.75 52.40 14.88
CA ARG A 37 9.32 52.60 13.48
C ARG A 37 10.43 53.14 12.53
N SER A 38 11.06 52.28 11.72
CA SER A 38 12.07 52.65 10.70
C SER A 38 11.79 51.90 9.37
N LEU A 39 11.36 52.55 8.27
CA LEU A 39 12.16 53.20 7.19
C LEU A 39 12.97 52.19 6.33
N ARG A 40 12.80 52.03 4.99
CA ARG A 40 12.72 52.96 3.81
C ARG A 40 14.11 53.45 3.33
N ASP A 41 14.47 53.51 2.04
CA ASP A 41 13.79 53.10 0.78
C ASP A 41 14.73 52.29 -0.22
N PRO A 42 15.21 52.75 -1.41
CA PRO A 42 15.05 51.98 -2.67
C PRO A 42 16.35 51.73 -3.53
N PRO A 43 16.27 51.05 -4.71
CA PRO A 43 17.45 50.68 -5.53
C PRO A 43 17.75 51.62 -6.73
N PRO A 44 18.98 51.57 -7.30
CA PRO A 44 19.34 52.20 -8.58
C PRO A 44 19.86 51.16 -9.63
N PRO A 45 20.22 51.54 -10.87
CA PRO A 45 19.26 51.91 -11.91
C PRO A 45 19.51 51.19 -13.27
N LEU A 46 18.65 51.47 -14.27
CA LEU A 46 18.87 51.07 -15.67
C LEU A 46 19.87 52.00 -16.39
N GLY A 47 20.49 51.49 -17.46
CA GLY A 47 21.27 52.26 -18.43
C GLY A 47 21.09 51.68 -19.84
N GLU A 48 20.81 52.54 -20.82
CA GLU A 48 20.52 52.17 -22.22
C GLU A 48 21.77 52.26 -23.11
N ALA A 49 21.79 51.55 -24.25
CA ALA A 49 21.87 52.19 -25.59
C ALA A 49 22.21 51.23 -26.76
N SER A 50 21.40 51.31 -27.82
CA SER A 50 21.78 51.34 -29.26
C SER A 50 22.51 50.16 -29.97
N SER A 51 21.89 49.69 -31.07
CA SER A 51 22.41 49.53 -32.47
C SER A 51 23.86 49.05 -32.76
N SER A 52 24.19 48.33 -33.85
CA SER A 52 23.49 48.20 -35.15
C SER A 52 23.91 46.99 -36.03
N ARG A 53 22.96 46.49 -36.84
CA ARG A 53 23.06 45.91 -38.22
C ARG A 53 24.31 45.15 -38.73
N THR A 54 24.04 43.91 -39.18
CA THR A 54 24.57 43.08 -40.31
C THR A 54 25.08 43.84 -41.58
N PRO A 55 25.87 43.25 -42.56
CA PRO A 55 25.73 41.86 -43.06
C PRO A 55 26.93 41.10 -43.75
N LYS A 56 26.70 39.78 -43.97
CA LYS A 56 27.08 38.87 -45.10
C LYS A 56 28.38 39.04 -45.93
N SER A 57 29.06 37.91 -46.18
CA SER A 57 29.55 37.52 -47.53
C SER A 57 29.72 35.98 -47.68
N LYS A 58 29.91 35.48 -48.92
CA LYS A 58 30.18 34.06 -49.28
C LYS A 58 31.38 33.98 -50.24
N ALA A 59 32.21 32.94 -50.10
CA ALA A 59 33.00 32.31 -51.18
C ALA A 59 33.19 30.82 -50.76
N VAL A 60 32.81 29.77 -51.52
CA VAL A 60 33.16 29.37 -52.91
C VAL A 60 34.56 28.76 -52.98
N ALA A 61 34.64 27.54 -53.52
CA ALA A 61 35.84 26.71 -53.59
C ALA A 61 36.62 26.87 -54.91
N ALA A 62 37.87 26.40 -54.93
CA ALA A 62 38.73 26.28 -56.10
C ALA A 62 39.36 24.87 -56.17
N GLU A 63 39.72 24.43 -57.38
CA GLU A 63 39.90 23.00 -57.68
C GLU A 63 41.35 22.51 -57.55
N GLY A 64 41.54 21.35 -56.89
CA GLY A 64 42.80 20.61 -56.89
C GLY A 64 42.86 19.63 -58.07
N LYS A 65 43.90 19.75 -58.91
CA LYS A 65 44.11 18.87 -60.08
C LYS A 65 44.36 17.42 -59.63
N LYS A 66 43.65 16.46 -60.25
CA LYS A 66 43.89 15.03 -60.08
C LYS A 66 45.04 14.56 -60.98
N ASN A 67 45.96 13.76 -60.43
CA ASN A 67 47.04 13.12 -61.19
C ASN A 67 46.71 11.65 -61.45
N ALA A 68 46.84 11.18 -62.70
CA ALA A 68 46.41 9.83 -63.10
C ALA A 68 47.10 8.67 -62.33
N PHE A 69 48.28 8.92 -61.76
CA PHE A 69 49.05 7.90 -61.04
C PHE A 69 48.45 7.53 -59.66
N THR A 70 47.70 8.43 -59.01
CA THR A 70 47.06 8.14 -57.70
C THR A 70 45.77 7.34 -57.81
N GLU A 71 45.11 7.34 -58.98
CA GLU A 71 43.83 6.63 -59.19
C GLU A 71 44.06 5.13 -59.47
N LEU A 72 45.21 4.76 -60.05
CA LEU A 72 45.61 3.38 -60.36
C LEU A 72 46.01 2.52 -59.15
N MET A 73 46.41 3.14 -58.03
CA MET A 73 46.90 2.45 -56.83
C MET A 73 45.88 2.37 -55.68
N ALA A 74 44.65 2.85 -55.91
CA ALA A 74 43.58 2.83 -54.92
C ALA A 74 42.98 1.42 -54.76
N LYS A 75 43.11 0.83 -53.56
CA LYS A 75 42.42 -0.44 -53.22
C LYS A 75 40.91 -0.24 -53.30
N LYS A 76 40.21 -1.08 -54.08
CA LYS A 76 38.74 -1.07 -54.19
C LYS A 76 38.10 -1.09 -52.78
N PRO A 77 37.17 -0.18 -52.45
CA PRO A 77 36.47 -0.23 -51.17
C PRO A 77 35.63 -1.50 -51.08
N LYS A 78 35.61 -2.12 -49.90
CA LYS A 78 34.67 -3.21 -49.61
C LYS A 78 33.24 -2.65 -49.57
N PRO A 79 32.21 -3.41 -50.00
CA PRO A 79 30.83 -2.99 -49.82
C PRO A 79 30.54 -2.79 -48.32
N ASN A 80 29.83 -1.71 -47.99
CA ASN A 80 29.38 -1.47 -46.62
C ASN A 80 28.44 -2.60 -46.17
N PRO A 81 28.50 -3.05 -44.91
CA PRO A 81 27.44 -3.89 -44.35
C PRO A 81 26.10 -3.15 -44.41
N PRO A 82 24.97 -3.86 -44.50
CA PRO A 82 23.65 -3.23 -44.48
C PRO A 82 23.48 -2.43 -43.19
N ALA A 83 22.84 -1.26 -43.29
CA ALA A 83 22.58 -0.40 -42.13
C ALA A 83 21.82 -1.20 -41.05
N PRO A 84 22.17 -1.05 -39.76
CA PRO A 84 21.48 -1.76 -38.69
C PRO A 84 19.99 -1.44 -38.74
N ALA A 85 19.15 -2.48 -38.70
CA ALA A 85 17.71 -2.30 -38.69
C ALA A 85 17.34 -1.34 -37.55
N LYS A 86 16.57 -0.29 -37.86
CA LYS A 86 16.09 0.65 -36.85
C LYS A 86 15.29 -0.16 -35.83
N ALA A 87 15.82 -0.29 -34.61
CA ALA A 87 15.13 -0.99 -33.54
C ALA A 87 13.72 -0.40 -33.42
N GLN A 88 12.71 -1.24 -33.60
CA GLN A 88 11.34 -0.81 -33.37
C GLN A 88 11.28 -0.34 -31.91
N ARG A 89 10.87 0.91 -31.69
CA ARG A 89 10.51 1.35 -30.34
C ARG A 89 9.43 0.38 -29.85
N SER A 90 9.69 -0.28 -28.72
CA SER A 90 8.66 -1.05 -28.04
C SER A 90 7.43 -0.18 -27.86
N SER A 91 6.25 -0.78 -28.03
CA SER A 91 5.00 -0.15 -27.64
C SER A 91 5.10 0.29 -26.18
N PRO A 92 4.58 1.48 -25.82
CA PRO A 92 4.58 1.91 -24.42
C PRO A 92 3.84 0.87 -23.58
N ASN A 93 4.53 0.33 -22.58
CA ASN A 93 4.03 -0.69 -21.69
C ASN A 93 2.80 -0.14 -20.94
N SER A 94 1.61 -0.65 -21.25
CA SER A 94 0.33 -0.05 -20.87
C SER A 94 0.09 -0.01 -19.36
N TYR A 95 0.74 -0.87 -18.59
CA TYR A 95 0.70 -0.83 -17.12
C TYR A 95 1.38 0.43 -16.54
N PHE A 96 2.23 1.12 -17.31
CA PHE A 96 2.85 2.39 -16.92
C PHE A 96 2.01 3.58 -17.39
N LEU A 97 1.61 4.45 -16.46
CA LEU A 97 0.91 5.71 -16.78
C LEU A 97 1.92 6.77 -17.26
N GLY A 98 2.48 6.55 -18.45
CA GLY A 98 3.54 7.37 -19.03
C GLY A 98 4.81 7.34 -18.17
N SER A 99 5.18 8.50 -17.61
CA SER A 99 6.34 8.65 -16.72
C SER A 99 5.95 8.90 -15.26
N ASP A 100 4.74 8.54 -14.84
CA ASP A 100 4.33 8.68 -13.44
C ASP A 100 5.07 7.69 -12.53
N PHE A 101 5.84 8.21 -11.58
CA PHE A 101 6.59 7.44 -10.58
C PHE A 101 5.72 6.52 -9.72
N ARG A 102 4.41 6.83 -9.60
CA ARG A 102 3.42 5.97 -8.94
C ARG A 102 3.10 4.69 -9.72
N SER A 103 3.58 4.54 -10.95
CA SER A 103 3.45 3.31 -11.76
C SER A 103 4.50 2.25 -11.41
N ALA A 104 5.27 2.38 -10.33
CA ALA A 104 6.36 1.43 -10.03
C ALA A 104 5.88 -0.02 -9.81
N LEU A 105 4.58 -0.24 -9.52
CA LEU A 105 3.99 -1.58 -9.45
C LEU A 105 3.83 -2.25 -10.83
N ALA A 106 3.80 -1.48 -11.91
CA ALA A 106 3.68 -1.96 -13.29
C ALA A 106 4.78 -2.95 -13.69
N VAL A 107 5.96 -2.86 -13.07
CA VAL A 107 7.09 -3.80 -13.24
C VAL A 107 6.66 -5.24 -12.96
N TYR A 108 5.84 -5.46 -11.93
CA TYR A 108 5.34 -6.78 -11.55
C TYR A 108 4.26 -7.30 -12.50
N LEU A 109 3.47 -6.40 -13.11
CA LEU A 109 2.32 -6.75 -13.93
C LEU A 109 2.69 -7.10 -15.37
N SER A 110 3.67 -6.39 -15.96
CA SER A 110 3.95 -6.48 -17.39
C SER A 110 4.70 -7.74 -17.82
N ASP A 111 5.57 -8.27 -16.96
CA ASP A 111 6.23 -9.56 -17.15
C ASP A 111 6.61 -10.13 -15.78
N PRO A 112 5.70 -10.86 -15.10
CA PRO A 112 6.01 -11.50 -13.83
C PRO A 112 7.15 -12.52 -13.94
N ALA A 113 7.37 -13.12 -15.11
CA ALA A 113 8.31 -14.23 -15.27
C ALA A 113 9.79 -13.78 -15.25
N SER A 114 10.09 -12.53 -15.63
CA SER A 114 11.45 -11.95 -15.49
C SER A 114 11.71 -11.28 -14.14
N VAL A 115 10.70 -11.10 -13.29
CA VAL A 115 10.88 -10.61 -11.92
C VAL A 115 11.50 -11.72 -11.04
N PRO A 116 12.60 -11.46 -10.30
CA PRO A 116 13.22 -12.47 -9.45
C PRO A 116 12.24 -13.03 -8.42
N SER A 117 12.09 -14.35 -8.35
CA SER A 117 10.97 -15.03 -7.65
C SER A 117 10.84 -14.69 -6.15
N LYS A 118 11.92 -14.27 -5.49
CA LYS A 118 11.91 -13.79 -4.09
C LYS A 118 11.19 -12.44 -3.89
N SER A 119 10.83 -11.76 -4.98
CA SER A 119 10.18 -10.43 -4.99
C SER A 119 8.66 -10.52 -5.10
N MET A 120 8.11 -11.74 -5.17
CA MET A 120 6.69 -12.03 -5.33
C MET A 120 6.32 -13.22 -4.42
N LEU A 121 5.04 -13.33 -4.07
CA LEU A 121 4.50 -14.49 -3.35
C LEU A 121 3.86 -15.49 -4.33
N PHE A 122 3.21 -14.98 -5.38
CA PHE A 122 2.45 -15.75 -6.36
C PHE A 122 2.17 -14.90 -7.61
N TYR A 123 1.98 -15.54 -8.76
CA TYR A 123 1.25 -14.95 -9.90
C TYR A 123 0.53 -16.02 -10.70
N ASN A 124 -0.53 -15.61 -11.39
CA ASN A 124 -1.20 -16.35 -12.47
C ASN A 124 -1.60 -15.37 -13.59
N ASP A 125 -2.51 -15.76 -14.47
CA ASP A 125 -2.97 -14.89 -15.57
C ASP A 125 -3.82 -13.70 -15.11
N ASP A 126 -4.53 -13.83 -13.98
CA ASP A 126 -5.44 -12.80 -13.46
C ASP A 126 -4.77 -11.85 -12.44
N PHE A 127 -3.82 -12.35 -11.63
CA PHE A 127 -3.27 -11.64 -10.47
C PHE A 127 -1.75 -11.80 -10.35
N VAL A 128 -1.10 -10.78 -9.78
CA VAL A 128 0.25 -10.86 -9.20
C VAL A 128 0.16 -10.48 -7.72
N VAL A 129 0.83 -11.22 -6.84
CA VAL A 129 0.84 -10.96 -5.40
C VAL A 129 2.27 -10.75 -4.94
N VAL A 130 2.52 -9.60 -4.31
CA VAL A 130 3.87 -9.16 -3.90
C VAL A 130 3.88 -8.74 -2.42
N PRO A 131 5.00 -8.89 -1.69
CA PRO A 131 5.18 -8.18 -0.43
C PRO A 131 5.24 -6.66 -0.67
N ASP A 132 4.65 -5.83 0.21
CA ASP A 132 4.89 -4.38 0.19
C ASP A 132 6.37 -4.13 0.52
N ALA A 133 7.11 -3.46 -0.38
CA ALA A 133 8.52 -3.11 -0.17
C ALA A 133 8.77 -2.14 1.01
N PHE A 134 7.70 -1.56 1.55
CA PHE A 134 7.68 -0.67 2.70
C PHE A 134 6.61 -1.12 3.72
N PRO A 135 6.62 -2.37 4.21
CA PRO A 135 5.47 -2.98 4.88
C PRO A 135 5.07 -2.19 6.14
N LYS A 136 3.77 -2.01 6.42
CA LYS A 136 3.30 -1.18 7.55
C LYS A 136 3.03 -1.96 8.84
N SER A 137 3.06 -3.28 8.75
CA SER A 137 2.90 -4.28 9.83
C SER A 137 3.86 -5.45 9.58
N ILE A 138 3.91 -6.42 10.49
CA ILE A 138 4.80 -7.60 10.39
C ILE A 138 4.65 -8.36 9.06
N VAL A 139 3.41 -8.60 8.60
CA VAL A 139 3.15 -9.08 7.25
C VAL A 139 2.29 -8.08 6.49
N HIS A 140 2.71 -7.77 5.27
CA HIS A 140 1.97 -6.87 4.38
C HIS A 140 2.25 -7.25 2.93
N ALA A 141 1.20 -7.63 2.21
CA ALA A 141 1.22 -7.95 0.79
C ALA A 141 0.24 -7.06 0.00
N LEU A 142 0.48 -6.96 -1.30
CA LEU A 142 -0.36 -6.31 -2.29
C LEU A 142 -0.81 -7.36 -3.31
N ILE A 143 -2.12 -7.47 -3.54
CA ILE A 143 -2.70 -8.21 -4.66
C ILE A 143 -2.93 -7.20 -5.79
N LEU A 144 -2.40 -7.48 -6.97
CA LEU A 144 -2.40 -6.62 -8.15
C LEU A 144 -3.16 -7.34 -9.29
N PRO A 145 -4.37 -6.90 -9.66
CA PRO A 145 -5.07 -7.42 -10.84
C PRO A 145 -4.29 -7.11 -12.13
N ARG A 146 -4.21 -8.11 -13.02
CA ARG A 146 -3.50 -8.03 -14.30
C ARG A 146 -4.34 -7.51 -15.45
N ASP A 147 -5.66 -7.44 -15.33
CA ASP A 147 -6.47 -6.82 -16.38
C ASP A 147 -6.12 -5.32 -16.53
N ILE A 148 -5.70 -4.98 -17.74
CA ILE A 148 -5.27 -3.66 -18.14
C ILE A 148 -6.43 -2.65 -18.19
N SER A 149 -7.67 -3.11 -18.35
CA SER A 149 -8.85 -2.26 -18.38
C SER A 149 -9.15 -1.63 -17.02
N ILE A 150 -8.86 -2.37 -15.94
CA ILE A 150 -9.12 -1.97 -14.55
C ILE A 150 -7.87 -1.43 -13.82
N THR A 151 -6.65 -1.71 -14.29
CA THR A 151 -5.43 -1.45 -13.49
C THR A 151 -5.25 0.04 -13.16
N HIS A 152 -5.75 0.98 -13.95
CA HIS A 152 -5.64 2.44 -13.68
C HIS A 152 -6.95 3.07 -13.16
N LEU A 153 -8.00 2.29 -12.91
CA LEU A 153 -9.26 2.80 -12.35
C LEU A 153 -9.15 3.11 -10.85
N HIS A 154 -10.08 3.90 -10.32
CA HIS A 154 -10.14 4.06 -8.87
C HIS A 154 -10.53 2.73 -8.21
N PRO A 155 -9.96 2.33 -7.05
CA PRO A 155 -10.29 1.04 -6.44
C PRO A 155 -11.78 0.84 -6.19
N PHE A 156 -12.49 1.92 -5.83
CA PHE A 156 -13.94 1.85 -5.57
C PHE A 156 -14.75 1.76 -6.88
N GLU A 157 -14.26 2.36 -7.96
CA GLU A 157 -14.88 2.28 -9.29
C GLU A 157 -14.77 0.85 -9.83
N ALA A 158 -13.58 0.24 -9.73
CA ALA A 158 -13.35 -1.14 -10.12
C ALA A 158 -14.16 -2.15 -9.28
N LEU A 159 -14.18 -1.99 -7.94
CA LEU A 159 -14.85 -2.92 -7.03
C LEU A 159 -16.37 -2.75 -6.97
N ASN A 160 -16.92 -1.54 -7.14
CA ASN A 160 -18.38 -1.35 -7.20
C ASN A 160 -18.97 -1.74 -8.56
N SER A 161 -18.24 -1.50 -9.66
CA SER A 161 -18.81 -1.64 -11.02
C SER A 161 -18.68 -3.05 -11.61
N ASN A 162 -17.86 -3.92 -11.02
CA ASN A 162 -17.59 -5.27 -11.54
C ASN A 162 -17.70 -6.34 -10.43
N PRO A 163 -18.87 -7.00 -10.30
CA PRO A 163 -19.08 -8.06 -9.31
C PRO A 163 -18.20 -9.30 -9.50
N GLU A 164 -17.86 -9.67 -10.74
CA GLU A 164 -17.02 -10.84 -11.04
C GLU A 164 -15.56 -10.59 -10.63
N LEU A 165 -15.08 -9.36 -10.84
CA LEU A 165 -13.80 -8.89 -10.32
C LEU A 165 -13.79 -8.86 -8.79
N LEU A 166 -14.85 -8.35 -8.14
CA LEU A 166 -14.94 -8.31 -6.69
C LEU A 166 -14.89 -9.73 -6.08
N GLU A 167 -15.63 -10.69 -6.64
CA GLU A 167 -15.66 -12.06 -6.14
C GLU A 167 -14.34 -12.82 -6.41
N SER A 168 -13.74 -12.64 -7.59
CA SER A 168 -12.41 -13.21 -7.86
C SER A 168 -11.33 -12.60 -6.95
N ILE A 169 -11.37 -11.29 -6.68
CA ILE A 169 -10.51 -10.61 -5.69
C ILE A 169 -10.74 -11.17 -4.28
N ARG A 170 -12.00 -11.39 -3.85
CA ARG A 170 -12.29 -12.04 -2.55
C ARG A 170 -11.64 -13.42 -2.45
N LYS A 171 -11.84 -14.25 -3.48
CA LYS A 171 -11.29 -15.62 -3.53
C LYS A 171 -9.76 -15.67 -3.42
N ILE A 172 -9.03 -14.86 -4.19
CA ILE A 172 -7.55 -14.78 -4.04
C ILE A 172 -7.15 -14.14 -2.70
N SER A 173 -7.91 -13.14 -2.22
CA SER A 173 -7.61 -12.49 -0.94
C SER A 173 -7.70 -13.43 0.25
N LEU A 174 -8.67 -14.36 0.27
CA LEU A 174 -8.74 -15.42 1.28
C LEU A 174 -7.52 -16.37 1.21
N GLN A 175 -7.10 -16.77 0.01
CA GLN A 175 -5.91 -17.62 -0.16
C GLN A 175 -4.62 -16.93 0.33
N ILE A 176 -4.47 -15.62 0.08
CA ILE A 176 -3.33 -14.83 0.55
C ILE A 176 -3.43 -14.53 2.05
N ARG A 177 -4.63 -14.32 2.59
CA ARG A 177 -4.86 -14.23 4.05
C ARG A 177 -4.35 -15.48 4.75
N ASP A 178 -4.70 -16.66 4.24
CA ASP A 178 -4.35 -17.94 4.84
C ASP A 178 -2.86 -18.30 4.60
N LEU A 179 -2.21 -17.70 3.59
CA LEU A 179 -0.75 -17.72 3.42
C LEU A 179 -0.06 -16.82 4.47
N LEU A 180 -0.50 -15.58 4.64
CA LEU A 180 0.07 -14.66 5.62
C LEU A 180 -0.20 -15.09 7.08
N ALA A 181 -1.34 -15.74 7.34
CA ALA A 181 -1.64 -16.35 8.64
C ALA A 181 -0.65 -17.48 8.98
N ARG A 182 -0.30 -18.33 8.00
CA ARG A 182 0.75 -19.35 8.15
C ARG A 182 2.14 -18.73 8.34
N GLU A 183 2.44 -17.61 7.69
CA GLU A 183 3.69 -16.89 7.89
C GLU A 183 3.79 -16.27 9.30
N LEU A 184 2.72 -15.63 9.80
CA LEU A 184 2.64 -15.18 11.19
C LEU A 184 2.83 -16.35 12.17
N ARG A 185 2.14 -17.48 11.93
CA ARG A 185 2.31 -18.70 12.73
C ARG A 185 3.76 -19.18 12.72
N ARG A 186 4.43 -19.18 11.56
CA ARG A 186 5.85 -19.56 11.41
C ARG A 186 6.79 -18.62 12.18
N ILE A 187 6.51 -17.32 12.18
CA ILE A 187 7.31 -16.31 12.90
C ILE A 187 7.15 -16.46 14.44
N TYR A 188 5.93 -16.69 14.92
CA TYR A 188 5.60 -16.67 16.36
C TYR A 188 5.38 -18.04 17.02
N LEU A 189 5.65 -19.14 16.30
CA LEU A 189 5.52 -20.54 16.76
C LEU A 189 6.14 -20.77 18.15
N LYS A 190 7.28 -20.13 18.43
CA LYS A 190 8.04 -20.27 19.69
C LYS A 190 7.72 -19.21 20.75
N THR A 191 6.89 -18.21 20.45
CA THR A 191 6.58 -17.08 21.37
C THR A 191 5.12 -17.01 21.80
N SER A 192 4.18 -17.39 20.92
CA SER A 192 2.76 -17.54 21.25
C SER A 192 2.58 -18.57 22.37
N ALA A 193 1.67 -18.30 23.31
CA ALA A 193 1.31 -19.25 24.36
C ALA A 193 0.45 -20.38 23.78
N LEU A 194 -0.51 -20.05 22.90
CA LEU A 194 -1.37 -21.01 22.23
C LEU A 194 -0.60 -21.96 21.30
N GLU A 195 0.33 -21.44 20.49
CA GLU A 195 1.15 -22.30 19.62
C GLU A 195 2.05 -23.24 20.42
N ARG A 196 2.67 -22.76 21.52
CA ARG A 196 3.47 -23.62 22.40
C ARG A 196 2.63 -24.66 23.15
N ALA A 197 1.41 -24.31 23.55
CA ALA A 197 0.49 -25.27 24.16
C ALA A 197 0.08 -26.38 23.18
N ARG A 198 -0.21 -26.03 21.91
CA ARG A 198 -0.49 -27.03 20.86
C ARG A 198 0.75 -27.85 20.49
N GLN A 199 1.93 -27.23 20.39
CA GLN A 199 3.18 -27.94 20.11
C GLN A 199 3.51 -28.96 21.20
N LYS A 200 3.42 -28.56 22.48
CA LYS A 200 3.64 -29.47 23.62
C LYS A 200 2.64 -30.61 23.65
N ALA A 201 1.36 -30.33 23.38
CA ALA A 201 0.33 -31.38 23.30
C ALA A 201 0.58 -32.35 22.14
N PHE A 202 1.15 -31.90 21.02
CA PHE A 202 1.54 -32.76 19.90
C PHE A 202 2.74 -33.64 20.26
N GLU A 203 3.77 -33.07 20.89
CA GLU A 203 4.92 -33.81 21.44
C GLU A 203 4.46 -34.89 22.46
N GLU A 204 3.46 -34.58 23.30
CA GLU A 204 2.86 -35.55 24.23
C GLU A 204 2.09 -36.69 23.52
N LEU A 205 1.53 -36.48 22.33
CA LEU A 205 0.92 -37.55 21.52
C LEU A 205 1.99 -38.41 20.81
N GLU A 206 3.09 -37.81 20.35
CA GLU A 206 4.24 -38.54 19.78
C GLU A 206 4.92 -39.42 20.84
N GLU A 207 5.16 -38.90 22.05
CA GLU A 207 5.69 -39.67 23.19
C GLU A 207 4.73 -40.82 23.59
N ARG A 208 3.41 -40.59 23.49
CA ARG A 208 2.40 -41.62 23.71
C ARG A 208 2.46 -42.73 22.65
N ALA A 209 2.63 -42.38 21.37
CA ALA A 209 2.76 -43.36 20.28
C ALA A 209 4.01 -44.25 20.41
N ILE A 210 5.08 -43.74 21.02
CA ILE A 210 6.30 -44.50 21.33
C ILE A 210 6.08 -45.48 22.50
N SER A 211 5.17 -45.16 23.44
CA SER A 211 4.98 -45.90 24.69
C SER A 211 3.74 -46.82 24.72
N GLU A 212 2.72 -46.56 23.90
CA GLU A 212 1.50 -47.38 23.77
C GLU A 212 1.41 -48.05 22.39
N PRO A 213 1.81 -49.33 22.25
CA PRO A 213 1.76 -50.04 20.98
C PRO A 213 0.34 -50.12 20.41
N GLY A 214 0.14 -49.56 19.22
CA GLY A 214 -1.17 -49.47 18.55
C GLY A 214 -1.92 -48.17 18.80
N PHE A 215 -1.36 -47.22 19.55
CA PHE A 215 -1.82 -45.84 19.55
C PHE A 215 -1.39 -45.12 18.27
N ASP A 216 -2.34 -44.45 17.60
CA ASP A 216 -2.11 -43.66 16.38
C ASP A 216 -2.22 -42.15 16.70
N PRO A 217 -1.13 -41.37 16.65
CA PRO A 217 -1.15 -39.94 16.92
C PRO A 217 -1.78 -39.10 15.78
N ASP A 218 -1.87 -39.65 14.56
CA ASP A 218 -2.43 -38.97 13.38
C ASP A 218 -3.91 -39.28 13.16
N SER A 219 -4.49 -40.21 13.92
CA SER A 219 -5.94 -40.50 13.95
C SER A 219 -6.79 -39.26 14.29
N GLU A 220 -8.02 -39.21 13.78
CA GLU A 220 -8.93 -38.07 13.98
C GLU A 220 -9.21 -37.82 15.48
N GLU A 221 -9.35 -38.89 16.27
CA GLU A 221 -9.51 -38.83 17.72
C GLU A 221 -8.29 -38.21 18.42
N SER A 222 -7.08 -38.58 18.03
CA SER A 222 -5.84 -38.02 18.59
C SER A 222 -5.67 -36.55 18.20
N GLN A 223 -5.89 -36.21 16.93
CA GLN A 223 -5.79 -34.83 16.44
C GLN A 223 -6.86 -33.91 17.05
N ALA A 224 -8.02 -34.45 17.44
CA ALA A 224 -9.08 -33.72 18.16
C ALA A 224 -8.74 -33.41 19.63
N LEU A 225 -7.79 -34.12 20.25
CA LEU A 225 -7.29 -33.80 21.61
C LEU A 225 -6.37 -32.58 21.64
N LEU A 226 -5.79 -32.19 20.50
CA LEU A 226 -4.86 -31.07 20.42
C LEU A 226 -5.57 -29.73 20.66
N PRO A 227 -5.13 -28.89 21.61
CA PRO A 227 -5.76 -27.61 21.87
C PRO A 227 -5.69 -26.71 20.62
N PRO A 228 -6.70 -25.85 20.39
CA PRO A 228 -6.75 -25.02 19.19
C PRO A 228 -5.49 -24.15 19.08
N GLY A 229 -4.87 -24.19 17.90
CA GLY A 229 -3.84 -23.23 17.54
C GLY A 229 -4.42 -21.81 17.50
N ARG A 230 -3.57 -20.79 17.44
CA ARG A 230 -4.06 -19.43 17.39
C ARG A 230 -4.66 -19.13 16.02
N ASP A 231 -5.83 -18.48 16.00
CA ASP A 231 -6.37 -17.92 14.77
C ASP A 231 -5.56 -16.68 14.34
N TRP A 232 -4.52 -16.94 13.53
CA TRP A 232 -3.72 -15.90 12.88
C TRP A 232 -4.44 -15.25 11.69
N ALA A 233 -5.48 -15.87 11.12
CA ALA A 233 -6.24 -15.32 10.01
C ALA A 233 -7.15 -14.16 10.46
N SER A 234 -7.73 -14.24 11.66
CA SER A 234 -8.43 -13.13 12.33
C SER A 234 -7.56 -11.88 12.54
N CYS A 235 -6.23 -12.05 12.53
CA CYS A 235 -5.28 -10.95 12.67
C CYS A 235 -4.88 -10.29 11.34
N ILE A 236 -5.42 -10.75 10.21
CA ILE A 236 -5.17 -10.19 8.88
C ILE A 236 -6.39 -9.39 8.42
N ARG A 237 -6.16 -8.15 8.00
CA ARG A 237 -7.14 -7.26 7.36
C ARG A 237 -6.90 -7.19 5.86
N ILE A 238 -7.99 -7.02 5.12
CA ILE A 238 -8.00 -7.04 3.65
C ILE A 238 -8.80 -5.83 3.18
N GLY A 239 -8.26 -5.02 2.29
CA GLY A 239 -8.97 -3.82 1.83
C GLY A 239 -8.16 -2.89 0.93
N VAL A 240 -8.76 -1.74 0.64
CA VAL A 240 -8.22 -0.73 -0.28
C VAL A 240 -8.19 0.66 0.37
N HIS A 241 -7.27 1.49 -0.09
CA HIS A 241 -7.23 2.90 0.31
C HIS A 241 -8.24 3.73 -0.48
N ALA A 242 -9.03 4.56 0.20
CA ALA A 242 -9.99 5.51 -0.37
C ALA A 242 -9.37 6.59 -1.27
N ARG A 243 -8.03 6.72 -1.24
CA ARG A 243 -7.23 7.37 -2.28
C ARG A 243 -5.88 6.66 -2.41
N PRO A 244 -5.64 5.84 -3.45
CA PRO A 244 -4.41 5.06 -3.56
C PRO A 244 -3.15 5.94 -3.72
N SER A 245 -2.00 5.43 -3.27
CA SER A 245 -0.69 6.10 -3.41
C SER A 245 0.09 5.71 -4.65
N MET A 246 -0.22 4.54 -5.23
CA MET A 246 0.30 4.03 -6.50
C MET A 246 -0.81 4.09 -7.56
N SER A 247 -0.45 4.18 -8.83
CA SER A 247 -1.43 4.37 -9.93
C SER A 247 -2.04 3.06 -10.42
N ASN A 248 -1.34 1.92 -10.24
CA ASN A 248 -1.91 0.60 -10.48
C ASN A 248 -2.80 0.16 -9.30
N LEU A 249 -3.93 -0.48 -9.60
CA LEU A 249 -4.87 -1.06 -8.64
C LEU A 249 -4.17 -2.09 -7.74
N HIS A 250 -4.32 -1.92 -6.42
CA HIS A 250 -3.71 -2.79 -5.41
C HIS A 250 -4.65 -2.97 -4.21
N ILE A 251 -4.83 -4.22 -3.79
CA ILE A 251 -5.57 -4.60 -2.58
C ILE A 251 -4.54 -4.97 -1.52
N HIS A 252 -4.64 -4.34 -0.35
CA HIS A 252 -3.76 -4.62 0.78
C HIS A 252 -4.24 -5.86 1.55
N VAL A 253 -3.31 -6.77 1.84
CA VAL A 253 -3.49 -7.85 2.80
C VAL A 253 -2.46 -7.65 3.90
N ILE A 254 -2.87 -7.29 5.10
CA ILE A 254 -1.98 -6.73 6.14
C ILE A 254 -2.33 -7.24 7.53
N SER A 255 -1.34 -7.54 8.37
CA SER A 255 -1.58 -7.86 9.78
C SER A 255 -1.95 -6.63 10.61
N GLN A 256 -2.82 -6.80 11.60
CA GLN A 256 -3.37 -5.69 12.39
C GLN A 256 -2.40 -5.04 13.38
N ASP A 257 -1.21 -5.61 13.60
CA ASP A 257 -0.24 -5.15 14.62
C ASP A 257 0.26 -3.70 14.42
N MET A 258 0.37 -3.23 13.17
CA MET A 258 0.93 -1.92 12.80
C MET A 258 2.38 -1.70 13.26
N HIS A 259 3.13 -2.80 13.47
CA HIS A 259 4.52 -2.80 13.90
C HIS A 259 5.47 -2.87 12.70
N SER A 260 6.23 -1.80 12.46
CA SER A 260 7.22 -1.74 11.38
C SER A 260 8.17 -0.53 11.51
N GLU A 261 9.41 -0.68 11.05
CA GLU A 261 10.34 0.45 10.84
C GLU A 261 9.87 1.44 9.75
N ARG A 262 8.99 1.00 8.85
CA ARG A 262 8.41 1.80 7.76
C ARG A 262 7.11 2.52 8.20
N MET A 263 6.59 2.18 9.39
CA MET A 263 5.62 3.01 10.11
C MET A 263 6.35 4.25 10.67
N LYS A 264 6.47 5.30 9.86
CA LYS A 264 7.30 6.50 10.14
C LYS A 264 6.51 7.78 10.43
N HIS A 265 5.25 7.86 10.01
CA HIS A 265 4.48 9.11 10.05
C HIS A 265 3.01 8.83 10.37
N LYS A 266 2.35 9.82 11.00
CA LYS A 266 0.90 9.82 11.27
C LYS A 266 0.04 9.39 10.07
N LYS A 267 0.37 9.86 8.86
CA LYS A 267 -0.33 9.47 7.63
C LYS A 267 -0.25 7.96 7.32
N HIS A 268 0.87 7.30 7.62
CA HIS A 268 1.04 5.85 7.42
C HIS A 268 0.19 5.05 8.41
N TYR A 269 -0.03 5.58 9.61
CA TYR A 269 -0.89 4.92 10.60
C TYR A 269 -2.36 5.12 10.26
N ASN A 270 -2.79 6.37 10.06
CA ASN A 270 -4.18 6.70 9.76
C ASN A 270 -4.67 6.13 8.43
N SER A 271 -3.81 5.85 7.45
CA SER A 271 -4.27 5.28 6.18
C SER A 271 -4.83 3.85 6.35
N PHE A 272 -4.38 3.11 7.37
CA PHE A 272 -4.90 1.78 7.72
C PHE A 272 -5.86 1.81 8.93
N ASN A 273 -5.78 2.81 9.80
CA ASN A 273 -6.49 2.89 11.08
C ASN A 273 -7.49 4.06 11.13
N SER A 274 -8.16 4.32 10.00
CA SER A 274 -9.33 5.20 9.87
C SER A 274 -10.14 4.75 8.64
N GLY A 275 -11.33 5.31 8.41
CA GLY A 275 -12.15 5.06 7.20
C GLY A 275 -11.52 5.49 5.87
N PHE A 276 -10.23 5.86 5.86
CA PHE A 276 -9.40 5.92 4.66
C PHE A 276 -8.97 4.52 4.18
N PHE A 277 -8.96 3.51 5.06
CA PHE A 277 -9.00 2.10 4.69
C PHE A 277 -10.46 1.68 4.61
N VAL A 278 -10.82 0.94 3.57
CA VAL A 278 -12.13 0.29 3.43
C VAL A 278 -11.88 -1.20 3.29
N ASP A 279 -12.46 -1.99 4.19
CA ASP A 279 -12.24 -3.43 4.22
C ASP A 279 -12.99 -4.08 3.02
N LEU A 280 -12.42 -5.14 2.43
CA LEU A 280 -12.90 -5.72 1.16
C LEU A 280 -14.34 -6.27 1.26
N ASP A 281 -14.75 -6.66 2.46
CA ASP A 281 -16.09 -7.20 2.72
C ASP A 281 -17.18 -6.10 2.76
N GLU A 282 -16.80 -4.81 2.77
CA GLU A 282 -17.73 -3.68 2.65
C GLU A 282 -18.22 -3.45 1.21
N PHE A 283 -17.56 -4.03 0.19
CA PHE A 283 -17.89 -3.79 -1.21
C PHE A 283 -19.05 -4.69 -1.73
N PRO A 284 -19.87 -4.22 -2.70
CA PRO A 284 -19.89 -2.87 -3.26
C PRO A 284 -20.45 -1.85 -2.25
N LEU A 285 -19.84 -0.66 -2.21
CA LEU A 285 -20.26 0.42 -1.31
C LEU A 285 -21.56 1.08 -1.81
N ASP A 286 -22.43 1.49 -0.89
CA ASP A 286 -23.62 2.30 -1.17
C ASP A 286 -23.25 3.63 -1.85
N GLY A 287 -24.10 4.08 -2.78
CA GLY A 287 -23.82 5.24 -3.65
C GLY A 287 -23.74 6.59 -2.93
N ASP A 288 -24.19 6.69 -1.68
CA ASP A 288 -24.08 7.86 -0.81
C ASP A 288 -22.96 7.75 0.24
N ASP A 289 -22.16 6.67 0.23
CA ASP A 289 -21.03 6.49 1.15
C ASP A 289 -20.06 7.67 1.02
N GLN A 290 -19.87 8.35 2.15
CA GLN A 290 -19.05 9.55 2.28
C GLN A 290 -17.54 9.30 2.06
N ARG A 291 -17.12 8.04 1.89
CA ARG A 291 -15.78 7.59 1.48
C ARG A 291 -15.58 7.58 -0.04
N ILE A 292 -16.65 7.63 -0.84
CA ILE A 292 -16.55 7.67 -2.31
C ILE A 292 -16.08 9.06 -2.78
N PRO A 293 -15.02 9.16 -3.60
CA PRO A 293 -14.54 10.43 -4.14
C PRO A 293 -15.63 11.18 -4.92
N GLY A 294 -15.97 12.39 -4.49
CA GLY A 294 -16.99 13.24 -5.11
C GLY A 294 -18.37 13.16 -4.45
N VAL A 295 -18.66 12.10 -3.69
CA VAL A 295 -19.89 11.96 -2.90
C VAL A 295 -19.73 12.65 -1.55
N GLY A 296 -18.66 12.34 -0.82
CA GLY A 296 -18.37 12.91 0.50
C GLY A 296 -17.06 13.69 0.55
N HIS A 297 -16.83 14.34 1.69
CA HIS A 297 -15.56 15.00 2.01
C HIS A 297 -14.49 13.97 2.45
N VAL A 298 -14.07 13.10 1.51
CA VAL A 298 -12.91 12.18 1.57
C VAL A 298 -11.61 12.97 1.61
N THR A 299 -11.43 13.73 2.68
CA THR A 299 -10.38 14.72 2.78
C THR A 299 -9.09 14.09 3.29
N ASN A 300 -7.99 14.79 3.05
CA ASN A 300 -6.79 14.69 3.86
C ASN A 300 -7.06 14.86 5.38
N GLY A 301 -8.28 15.26 5.79
CA GLY A 301 -8.76 15.26 7.17
C GLY A 301 -8.69 13.89 7.84
N MET A 302 -9.03 12.77 7.18
CA MET A 302 -8.88 11.43 7.78
C MET A 302 -7.41 11.12 8.11
N LEU A 303 -6.50 11.40 7.17
CA LEU A 303 -5.05 11.25 7.35
C LEU A 303 -4.42 12.28 8.32
N LYS A 304 -5.15 13.35 8.67
CA LYS A 304 -4.77 14.39 9.65
C LYS A 304 -5.45 14.21 11.01
N GLY A 305 -6.55 13.45 11.08
CA GLY A 305 -7.37 13.21 12.28
C GLY A 305 -6.61 12.44 13.36
N ASP A 306 -7.14 12.39 14.57
CA ASP A 306 -6.41 11.87 15.72
C ASP A 306 -6.02 10.39 15.59
N MET A 307 -4.77 10.08 15.95
CA MET A 307 -4.26 8.71 15.95
C MET A 307 -4.80 7.95 17.14
N THR A 308 -5.67 6.96 16.90
CA THR A 308 -6.28 6.13 17.93
C THR A 308 -5.79 4.69 17.81
N CYS A 309 -5.34 4.08 18.92
CA CYS A 309 -4.78 2.74 18.90
C CYS A 309 -5.82 1.69 18.49
N TRP A 310 -5.47 0.89 17.48
CA TRP A 310 -6.27 -0.21 16.92
C TRP A 310 -6.74 -1.24 17.96
N LYS A 311 -5.96 -1.47 19.03
CA LYS A 311 -6.21 -2.52 20.02
C LYS A 311 -6.97 -2.03 21.26
N CYS A 312 -6.61 -0.85 21.80
CA CYS A 312 -7.16 -0.37 23.08
C CYS A 312 -7.94 0.96 22.99
N GLY A 313 -8.11 1.54 21.81
CA GLY A 313 -8.89 2.78 21.62
C GLY A 313 -8.26 4.04 22.22
N ARG A 314 -7.02 3.98 22.73
CA ARG A 314 -6.33 5.16 23.29
C ARG A 314 -5.97 6.16 22.19
N ASN A 315 -6.34 7.42 22.37
CA ASN A 315 -6.02 8.53 21.46
C ASN A 315 -4.66 9.19 21.80
N PHE A 316 -3.82 9.35 20.78
CA PHE A 316 -2.47 9.97 20.81
C PHE A 316 -2.41 11.34 20.11
N GLY A 317 -3.48 11.76 19.46
CA GLY A 317 -3.61 13.07 18.81
C GLY A 317 -2.67 13.24 17.62
N ASN A 318 -1.66 14.08 17.80
CA ASN A 318 -0.53 14.27 16.87
C ASN A 318 0.80 13.66 17.37
N ARG A 319 0.83 13.02 18.55
CA ARG A 319 2.07 12.56 19.21
C ARG A 319 2.52 11.18 18.70
N PHE A 320 3.03 11.15 17.47
CA PHE A 320 3.37 9.90 16.76
C PHE A 320 4.42 9.05 17.48
N GLN A 321 5.39 9.67 18.16
CA GLN A 321 6.42 8.95 18.91
C GLN A 321 5.81 8.13 20.07
N LEU A 322 4.92 8.73 20.86
CA LEU A 322 4.20 8.02 21.94
C LEU A 322 3.28 6.91 21.40
N LEU A 323 2.74 7.08 20.18
CA LEU A 323 2.01 6.01 19.51
C LEU A 323 2.94 4.84 19.16
N LYS A 324 4.13 5.09 18.60
CA LYS A 324 5.11 4.03 18.30
C LYS A 324 5.53 3.26 19.56
N GLU A 325 5.84 3.97 20.63
CA GLU A 325 6.20 3.37 21.93
C GLU A 325 5.06 2.52 22.49
N HIS A 326 3.81 2.95 22.32
CA HIS A 326 2.64 2.18 22.71
C HIS A 326 2.38 0.97 21.80
N LEU A 327 2.55 1.09 20.49
CA LEU A 327 2.42 -0.01 19.53
C LEU A 327 3.46 -1.11 19.80
N GLU A 328 4.66 -0.76 20.27
CA GLU A 328 5.66 -1.74 20.74
C GLU A 328 5.12 -2.58 21.92
N VAL A 329 4.49 -1.93 22.91
CA VAL A 329 3.87 -2.63 24.06
C VAL A 329 2.68 -3.49 23.64
N GLU A 330 1.82 -2.98 22.76
CA GLU A 330 0.67 -3.72 22.23
C GLU A 330 1.11 -4.92 21.38
N TYR A 331 2.18 -4.78 20.61
CA TYR A 331 2.84 -5.83 19.82
C TYR A 331 3.51 -6.89 20.68
N GLU A 332 4.30 -6.49 21.69
CA GLU A 332 4.94 -7.42 22.62
C GLU A 332 3.91 -8.25 23.41
N ALA A 333 2.76 -7.67 23.74
CA ALA A 333 1.63 -8.44 24.27
C ALA A 333 0.98 -9.34 23.19
N TRP A 334 0.68 -8.78 22.02
CA TRP A 334 -0.01 -9.47 20.93
C TRP A 334 0.75 -10.69 20.41
N LYS A 335 2.08 -10.66 20.30
CA LYS A 335 2.89 -11.79 19.78
C LYS A 335 3.07 -12.96 20.77
N ARG A 336 2.62 -12.79 22.01
CA ARG A 336 2.71 -13.78 23.11
C ARG A 336 1.41 -14.52 23.39
N ILE A 337 0.29 -14.09 22.79
CA ILE A 337 -0.98 -14.84 22.74
C ILE A 337 -0.75 -16.09 21.91
#